data_AF-A0AAW9NML2-F1
#
_entry.id   AF-A0AAW9NML2-F1
#
_cell.length_a   1.000
_cell.length_b   1.000
_cell.length_c   1.000
_cell.angle_alpha   90.00
_cell.angle_beta   90.00
_cell.angle_gamma   90.00
#
_symmetry.space_group_name_H-M   'P 1'
#
loop_
_entity.id
_entity.type
_entity.pdbx_description
1 polymer ?
#
loop_
_entity_poly.entity_id
_entity_poly.type
_entity_poly.pdbx_seq_one_letter_code
_entity_poly.pdbx_strand_id
1 'polypeptide(L)'
;MQQVWSVLTENHHLQQWMGNLEIVDARKNGKMHFHMLDGTDAFVDMRITDYEEPKLFAFEWDKDHVRFELQLSEASTVLTLTETLQELTAHTPKDLAGWHICLQLFEGVLQGVSEQEFPMKDWEKYYGEYMELLKEM
;
A
#
# COMPACT_ATOMS: atom_id res chain seq x y z
N MET A 1 -4.62 16.75 -3.98
CA MET A 1 -4.02 16.29 -2.72
C MET A 1 -5.06 15.72 -1.77
N GLN A 2 -6.09 16.46 -1.34
CA GLN A 2 -7.10 15.92 -0.41
C GLN A 2 -7.84 14.68 -0.93
N GLN A 3 -8.20 14.66 -2.22
CA GLN A 3 -8.76 13.45 -2.83
C GLN A 3 -7.81 12.24 -2.73
N VAL A 4 -6.51 12.45 -2.95
CA VAL A 4 -5.50 11.39 -2.85
C VAL A 4 -5.35 10.90 -1.41
N TRP A 5 -5.40 11.82 -0.44
CA TRP A 5 -5.38 11.49 0.97
C TRP A 5 -6.60 10.66 1.41
N SER A 6 -7.79 11.05 0.94
CA SER A 6 -9.03 10.31 1.18
C SER A 6 -8.94 8.88 0.66
N VAL A 7 -8.46 8.69 -0.58
CA VAL A 7 -8.27 7.33 -1.15
C VAL A 7 -7.24 6.51 -0.36
N LEU A 8 -6.23 7.18 0.19
CA LEU A 8 -5.16 6.55 0.97
C LEU A 8 -5.59 6.14 2.40
N THR A 9 -6.49 6.90 3.03
CA THR A 9 -6.72 6.80 4.48
C THR A 9 -8.17 6.55 4.90
N GLU A 10 -9.13 6.56 3.97
CA GLU A 10 -10.51 6.19 4.28
C GLU A 10 -10.77 4.74 3.88
N ASN A 11 -11.18 3.90 4.84
CA ASN A 11 -11.31 2.45 4.64
C ASN A 11 -12.15 2.06 3.41
N HIS A 12 -13.23 2.80 3.13
CA HIS A 12 -14.10 2.51 2.00
C HIS A 12 -13.42 2.67 0.63
N HIS A 13 -12.34 3.47 0.55
CA HIS A 13 -11.46 3.57 -0.61
C HIS A 13 -10.24 2.67 -0.48
N LEU A 14 -9.60 2.65 0.70
CA LEU A 14 -8.42 1.83 0.99
C LEU A 14 -8.62 0.37 0.59
N GLN A 15 -9.77 -0.20 0.97
CA GLN A 15 -10.10 -1.60 0.70
C GLN A 15 -10.35 -1.89 -0.79
N GLN A 16 -10.52 -0.87 -1.65
CA GLN A 16 -10.68 -1.06 -3.09
C GLN A 16 -9.35 -1.30 -3.81
N TRP A 17 -8.24 -0.81 -3.26
CA TRP A 17 -6.90 -0.98 -3.87
C TRP A 17 -5.93 -1.79 -2.99
N MET A 18 -6.24 -1.96 -1.70
CA MET A 18 -5.49 -2.76 -0.74
C MET A 18 -6.46 -3.46 0.23
N GLY A 19 -7.16 -4.48 -0.27
CA GLY A 19 -8.27 -5.14 0.44
C GLY A 19 -7.92 -5.77 1.79
N ASN A 20 -6.65 -6.09 2.02
CA ASN A 20 -6.18 -6.65 3.29
C ASN A 20 -6.06 -5.59 4.40
N LEU A 21 -6.08 -4.30 4.08
CA LEU A 21 -5.85 -3.24 5.06
C LEU A 21 -7.14 -2.64 5.61
N GLU A 22 -7.12 -2.37 6.91
CA GLU A 22 -8.16 -1.61 7.60
C GLU A 22 -7.51 -0.68 8.64
N ILE A 23 -7.83 0.61 8.58
CA ILE A 23 -7.43 1.59 9.58
C ILE A 23 -8.45 1.61 10.72
N VAL A 24 -7.98 1.36 11.94
CA VAL A 24 -8.82 1.28 13.15
C VAL A 24 -8.77 2.59 13.94
N ASP A 25 -7.60 3.19 14.06
CA ASP A 25 -7.38 4.45 14.78
C ASP A 25 -6.42 5.34 13.97
N ALA A 26 -6.98 6.26 13.18
CA ALA A 26 -6.27 7.09 12.21
C ALA A 26 -5.50 8.25 12.88
N ARG A 27 -4.39 7.93 13.56
CA ARG A 27 -3.48 8.91 14.17
C ARG A 27 -2.08 8.34 14.34
N LYS A 28 -1.12 9.19 14.70
CA LYS A 28 0.22 8.75 15.09
C LYS A 28 0.16 7.85 16.32
N ASN A 29 0.84 6.70 16.24
CA ASN A 29 0.73 5.57 17.19
C ASN A 29 -0.67 4.96 17.29
N GLY A 30 -1.51 5.20 16.28
CA GLY A 30 -2.77 4.51 16.09
C GLY A 30 -2.57 3.09 15.58
N LYS A 31 -3.66 2.47 15.14
CA LYS A 31 -3.74 1.04 14.85
C LYS A 31 -4.34 0.78 13.48
N MET A 32 -3.82 -0.25 12.84
CA MET A 32 -4.36 -0.87 11.63
C MET A 32 -4.46 -2.38 11.81
N HIS A 33 -5.32 -3.00 11.01
CA HIS A 33 -5.37 -4.44 10.84
C HIS A 33 -4.89 -4.82 9.44
N PHE A 34 -4.11 -5.89 9.38
CA PHE A 34 -3.88 -6.65 8.15
C PHE A 34 -4.70 -7.93 8.21
N HIS A 35 -5.71 -8.05 7.35
CA HIS A 35 -6.54 -9.23 7.19
C HIS A 35 -5.83 -10.27 6.34
N MET A 36 -5.82 -11.53 6.79
CA MET A 36 -5.12 -12.61 6.08
C MET A 36 -5.80 -13.03 4.77
N LEU A 37 -7.11 -12.76 4.64
CA LEU A 37 -7.95 -13.12 3.49
C LEU A 37 -7.83 -14.61 3.06
N ASP A 38 -7.55 -15.50 4.00
CA ASP A 38 -7.42 -16.94 3.79
C ASP A 38 -8.74 -17.71 4.03
N GLY A 39 -9.86 -16.98 4.09
CA GLY A 39 -11.17 -17.50 4.46
C GLY A 39 -11.42 -17.57 5.96
N THR A 40 -10.45 -17.17 6.79
CA THR A 40 -10.65 -16.91 8.22
C THR A 40 -10.84 -15.41 8.47
N ASP A 41 -11.51 -15.06 9.56
CA ASP A 41 -11.61 -13.67 10.04
C ASP A 41 -10.35 -13.23 10.83
N ALA A 42 -9.20 -13.87 10.56
CA ALA A 42 -7.96 -13.59 11.25
C ALA A 42 -7.29 -12.32 10.70
N PHE A 43 -6.79 -11.49 11.63
CA PHE A 43 -6.02 -10.30 11.32
C PHE A 43 -4.80 -10.17 12.21
N VAL A 44 -3.83 -9.37 11.75
CA VAL A 44 -2.64 -8.98 12.49
C VAL A 44 -2.72 -7.48 12.80
N ASP A 45 -2.45 -7.13 14.06
CA ASP A 45 -2.33 -5.73 14.48
C ASP A 45 -1.05 -5.11 13.92
N MET A 46 -1.17 -3.93 13.32
CA MET A 46 -0.04 -3.10 12.88
C MET A 46 -0.16 -1.69 13.45
N ARG A 47 0.98 -1.06 13.75
CA ARG A 47 1.01 0.30 14.29
C ARG A 47 1.20 1.33 13.18
N ILE A 48 0.44 2.42 13.27
CA ILE A 48 0.67 3.63 12.47
C ILE A 48 1.81 4.41 13.10
N THR A 49 2.95 4.48 12.43
CA THR A 49 4.14 5.16 12.96
C THR A 49 4.05 6.68 12.80
N ASP A 50 3.45 7.14 11.69
CA ASP A 50 3.28 8.56 11.38
C ASP A 50 1.95 8.79 10.66
N TYR A 51 1.30 9.90 11.02
CA TYR A 51 0.03 10.32 10.45
C TYR A 51 -0.05 11.84 10.51
N GLU A 52 0.20 12.51 9.39
CA GLU A 52 0.14 13.96 9.25
C GLU A 52 -0.74 14.28 8.05
N GLU A 53 -2.02 14.57 8.29
CA GLU A 53 -2.96 14.90 7.22
C GLU A 53 -2.62 16.25 6.56
N PRO A 54 -2.70 16.36 5.21
CA PRO A 54 -2.88 15.32 4.19
C PRO A 54 -1.56 14.97 3.48
N LYS A 55 -0.47 14.80 4.23
CA LYS A 55 0.91 14.77 3.72
C LYS A 55 1.62 13.45 3.93
N LEU A 56 1.40 12.77 5.05
CA LEU A 56 2.22 11.63 5.45
C LEU A 56 1.39 10.58 6.16
N PHE A 57 1.46 9.35 5.66
CA PHE A 57 0.92 8.17 6.30
C PHE A 57 1.97 7.06 6.29
N ALA A 58 2.32 6.52 7.46
CA ALA A 58 3.31 5.46 7.54
C ALA A 58 2.97 4.47 8.65
N PHE A 59 3.31 3.20 8.42
CA PHE A 59 2.95 2.10 9.30
C PHE A 59 3.96 0.94 9.22
N GLU A 60 3.94 0.09 10.22
CA GLU A 60 4.73 -1.15 10.29
C GLU A 60 4.23 -2.17 9.26
N TRP A 61 5.15 -2.91 8.64
CA TRP A 61 4.83 -3.93 7.63
C TRP A 61 5.64 -5.20 7.92
N ASP A 62 5.09 -6.11 8.73
CA ASP A 62 5.84 -7.20 9.36
C ASP A 62 7.11 -6.68 10.09
N LYS A 63 8.31 -6.96 9.57
CA LYS A 63 9.59 -6.44 10.09
C LYS A 63 10.03 -5.14 9.41
N ASP A 64 9.36 -4.80 8.32
CA ASP A 64 9.66 -3.69 7.43
C ASP A 64 8.77 -2.49 7.76
N HIS A 65 8.85 -1.46 6.92
CA HIS A 65 8.14 -0.20 7.13
C HIS A 65 7.68 0.39 5.81
N VAL A 66 6.43 0.82 5.76
CA VAL A 66 5.83 1.44 4.57
C VAL A 66 5.48 2.89 4.88
N ARG A 67 5.85 3.78 3.96
CA ARG A 67 5.67 5.22 4.07
C ARG A 67 5.09 5.77 2.78
N PHE A 68 3.98 6.49 2.91
CA PHE A 68 3.34 7.26 1.85
C PHE A 68 3.50 8.75 2.10
N GLU A 69 4.04 9.46 1.11
CA GLU A 69 4.19 10.91 1.14
C GLU A 69 3.42 11.56 0.00
N LEU A 70 2.65 12.59 0.34
CA LEU A 70 1.92 13.42 -0.60
C LEU A 70 2.57 14.79 -0.70
N GLN A 71 2.92 15.17 -1.93
CA GLN A 71 3.46 16.48 -2.25
C GLN A 71 2.61 17.14 -3.32
N LEU A 72 2.28 18.41 -3.10
CA LEU A 72 1.64 19.22 -4.13
C LEU A 72 2.70 19.61 -5.17
N SER A 73 2.43 19.30 -6.43
CA SER A 73 3.17 19.81 -7.59
C SER A 73 2.26 20.77 -8.36
N GLU A 74 2.81 21.70 -9.15
CA GLU A 74 2.15 22.87 -9.74
C GLU A 74 0.65 22.72 -10.03
N ALA A 75 0.24 21.63 -10.68
CA ALA A 75 -1.16 21.29 -10.95
C ALA A 75 -1.56 19.84 -10.58
N SER A 76 -0.71 19.10 -9.86
CA SER A 76 -0.94 17.68 -9.55
C SER A 76 -0.55 17.33 -8.11
N THR A 77 -0.75 16.07 -7.73
CA THR A 77 -0.25 15.54 -6.46
C THR A 77 0.64 14.37 -6.78
N VAL A 78 1.85 14.39 -6.22
CA VAL A 78 2.78 13.27 -6.28
C VAL A 78 2.58 12.45 -5.01
N LEU A 79 2.22 11.18 -5.19
CA LEU A 79 2.25 10.16 -4.15
C LEU A 79 3.56 9.38 -4.29
N THR A 80 4.37 9.37 -3.23
CA THR A 80 5.57 8.54 -3.15
C THR A 80 5.32 7.44 -2.13
N LEU A 81 5.37 6.18 -2.58
CA LEU A 81 5.47 5.01 -1.69
C LEU A 81 6.95 4.71 -1.49
N THR A 82 7.36 4.54 -0.23
CA THR A 82 8.68 4.04 0.15
C THR A 82 8.52 2.87 1.10
N GLU A 83 9.07 1.73 0.72
CA GLU A 83 9.17 0.56 1.58
C GLU A 83 10.63 0.41 2.05
N THR A 84 10.83 0.29 3.36
CA THR A 84 12.14 0.08 3.99
C THR A 84 12.26 -1.36 4.43
N LEU A 85 13.03 -2.14 3.69
CA LEU A 85 13.27 -3.57 3.93
C LEU A 85 14.45 -3.78 4.89
N GLN A 86 14.26 -4.58 5.93
CA GLN A 86 15.32 -4.99 6.86
C GLN A 86 16.23 -6.06 6.25
N GLU A 87 15.65 -6.99 5.49
CA GLU A 87 16.35 -8.09 4.84
C GLU A 87 15.68 -8.42 3.50
N LEU A 88 16.50 -8.69 2.47
CA LEU A 88 15.99 -9.23 1.22
C LEU A 88 15.74 -10.73 1.38
N THR A 89 14.50 -11.15 1.18
CA THR A 89 14.11 -12.56 1.28
C THR A 89 13.53 -13.04 -0.05
N ALA A 90 13.28 -14.35 -0.17
CA ALA A 90 12.55 -14.90 -1.32
C ALA A 90 11.10 -14.37 -1.43
N HIS A 91 10.58 -13.70 -0.39
CA HIS A 91 9.27 -13.06 -0.43
C HIS A 91 9.33 -11.65 -1.01
N THR A 92 10.46 -10.94 -0.90
CA THR A 92 10.58 -9.53 -1.30
C THR A 92 10.10 -9.24 -2.73
N PRO A 93 10.46 -10.01 -3.78
CA PRO A 93 9.94 -9.71 -5.12
C PRO A 93 8.41 -9.84 -5.23
N LYS A 94 7.79 -10.71 -4.43
CA LYS A 94 6.32 -10.87 -4.40
C LYS A 94 5.65 -9.65 -3.78
N ASP A 95 6.23 -9.14 -2.70
CA ASP A 95 5.70 -7.97 -1.99
C ASP A 95 5.81 -6.71 -2.86
N LEU A 96 6.99 -6.48 -3.46
CA LEU A 96 7.19 -5.36 -4.39
C LEU A 96 6.23 -5.40 -5.59
N ALA A 97 5.99 -6.58 -6.16
CA ALA A 97 5.02 -6.75 -7.23
C ALA A 97 3.58 -6.49 -6.74
N GLY A 98 3.26 -6.90 -5.51
CA GLY A 98 2.00 -6.59 -4.84
C GLY A 98 1.78 -5.07 -4.73
N TRP A 99 2.74 -4.34 -4.17
CA TRP A 99 2.69 -2.88 -4.08
C TRP A 99 2.53 -2.21 -5.44
N HIS A 100 3.23 -2.69 -6.47
CA HIS A 100 3.11 -2.16 -7.82
C HIS A 100 1.68 -2.24 -8.35
N ILE A 101 1.04 -3.39 -8.20
CA ILE A 101 -0.36 -3.57 -8.61
C ILE A 101 -1.31 -2.75 -7.75
N CYS A 102 -1.09 -2.71 -6.44
CA CYS A 102 -1.92 -1.91 -5.54
C CYS A 102 -1.90 -0.42 -5.91
N LEU A 103 -0.75 0.11 -6.36
CA LEU A 103 -0.64 1.48 -6.87
C LEU A 103 -1.38 1.69 -8.21
N GLN A 104 -1.46 0.68 -9.08
CA GLN A 104 -2.28 0.75 -10.29
C GLN A 104 -3.78 0.77 -9.94
N LEU A 105 -4.21 -0.07 -9.00
CA LEU A 105 -5.58 -0.08 -8.51
C LEU A 105 -5.92 1.25 -7.82
N PHE A 106 -4.99 1.82 -7.06
CA PHE A 106 -5.12 3.14 -6.43
C PHE A 106 -5.43 4.23 -7.46
N GLU A 107 -4.75 4.22 -8.61
CA GLU A 107 -5.05 5.13 -9.71
C GLU A 107 -6.48 4.93 -10.26
N GLY A 108 -6.93 3.68 -10.43
CA GLY A 108 -8.30 3.39 -10.83
C GLY A 108 -9.35 3.92 -9.84
N VAL A 109 -9.11 3.79 -8.54
CA VAL A 109 -10.01 4.32 -7.49
C VAL A 109 -10.07 5.84 -7.56
N LEU A 110 -8.94 6.52 -7.78
CA LEU A 110 -8.91 7.97 -8.00
C LEU A 110 -9.74 8.42 -9.21
N GLN A 111 -9.83 7.58 -10.24
CA GLN A 111 -10.64 7.83 -11.44
C GLN A 111 -12.12 7.42 -11.27
N GLY A 112 -12.51 6.91 -10.10
CA GLY A 112 -13.88 6.52 -9.79
C GLY A 112 -14.25 5.09 -10.19
N VAL A 113 -13.26 4.23 -10.46
CA VAL A 113 -13.46 2.81 -10.74
C VAL A 113 -13.48 2.04 -9.41
N SER A 114 -14.66 1.60 -8.99
CA SER A 114 -14.89 1.00 -7.65
C SER A 114 -14.81 -0.53 -7.61
N GLU A 115 -14.69 -1.18 -8.76
CA GLU A 115 -14.64 -2.65 -8.88
C GLU A 115 -13.56 -3.01 -9.89
N GLN A 116 -12.36 -3.28 -9.37
CA GLN A 116 -11.20 -3.65 -10.17
C GLN A 116 -10.80 -5.07 -9.80
N GLU A 117 -10.73 -5.94 -10.79
CA GLU A 117 -10.15 -7.27 -10.58
C GLU A 117 -8.64 -7.13 -10.41
N PHE A 118 -8.07 -7.92 -9.49
CA PHE A 118 -6.61 -7.97 -9.34
C PHE A 118 -5.98 -8.51 -10.63
N PRO A 119 -5.15 -7.72 -11.35
CA PRO A 119 -4.61 -8.12 -12.65
C PRO A 119 -3.47 -9.13 -12.48
N MET A 120 -3.82 -10.40 -12.29
CA MET A 120 -2.86 -11.48 -11.99
C MET A 120 -1.73 -11.58 -13.02
N LYS A 121 -2.02 -11.34 -14.31
CA LYS A 121 -1.02 -11.35 -15.38
C LYS A 121 0.03 -10.23 -15.24
N ASP A 122 -0.42 -9.04 -14.84
CA ASP A 122 0.48 -7.92 -14.62
C ASP A 122 1.31 -8.15 -13.35
N TRP A 123 0.70 -8.71 -12.30
CA TRP A 123 1.42 -9.12 -11.11
C TRP A 123 2.52 -10.14 -11.42
N GLU A 124 2.22 -11.21 -12.18
CA GLU A 124 3.19 -12.23 -12.58
C GLU A 124 4.36 -11.62 -13.37
N LYS A 125 4.06 -10.64 -14.24
CA LYS A 125 5.06 -9.90 -14.99
C LYS A 125 5.97 -9.10 -14.05
N TYR A 126 5.42 -8.26 -13.18
CA TYR A 126 6.21 -7.46 -12.23
C TYR A 126 6.98 -8.32 -11.24
N TYR A 127 6.41 -9.44 -10.80
CA TYR A 127 7.11 -10.40 -9.96
C TYR A 127 8.36 -10.93 -10.66
N GLY A 128 8.27 -11.27 -11.95
CA GLY A 128 9.42 -11.60 -12.78
C GLY A 128 10.47 -10.50 -12.86
N GLU A 129 10.04 -9.26 -13.10
CA GLU A 129 10.93 -8.08 -13.19
C GLU A 129 11.66 -7.81 -11.87
N TYR A 130 10.96 -7.83 -10.73
CA TYR A 130 11.57 -7.66 -9.41
C TYR A 130 12.48 -8.83 -9.04
N MET A 131 12.16 -10.07 -9.45
CA MET A 131 13.06 -11.21 -9.25
C MET A 131 14.40 -11.03 -9.98
N GLU A 132 14.40 -10.50 -11.20
CA GLU A 132 15.64 -10.22 -11.92
C GLU A 132 16.38 -9.02 -11.31
N LEU A 133 15.67 -7.92 -11.01
CA LEU A 133 16.27 -6.72 -10.42
C LEU A 133 16.99 -7.03 -9.10
N LEU A 134 16.38 -7.82 -8.23
CA LEU A 134 16.96 -8.16 -6.92
C LEU A 134 18.14 -9.14 -7.02
N LYS A 135 18.35 -9.84 -8.15
CA LYS A 135 19.57 -10.64 -8.37
C LYS A 135 20.79 -9.78 -8.69
N GLU A 136 20.56 -8.56 -9.18
CA GLU A 136 21.63 -7.62 -9.57
C GLU A 136 22.14 -6.76 -8.40
N MET A 137 21.54 -6.89 -7.21
CA MET A 137 21.91 -6.19 -5.98
C MET A 137 22.87 -7.01 -5.11
#